data_AF-A0A2D5MN20-F1
#
_entry.id   AF-A0A2D5MN20-F1
#
_cell.length_a   1.000
_cell.length_b   1.000
_cell.length_c   1.000
_cell.angle_alpha   90.00
_cell.angle_beta   90.00
_cell.angle_gamma   90.00
#
_symmetry.space_group_name_H-M   'P 1'
#
loop_
_entity.id
_entity.type
_entity.pdbx_description
1 polymer ?
#
loop_
_entity_poly.entity_id
_entity_poly.type
_entity_poly.pdbx_seq_one_letter_code
_entity_poly.pdbx_strand_id
1 'polypeptide(L)'
;MDFETLKSSSSNFDKITKALETNLKPEDQANKNKYQDDRLWKPELDKTGNGYAVLRFLPAPQGEEMPWQRVWSHAFQGTGGWYIENSLTTLNSKDPVSEENTRLWNTGVDSDKEIARKRKRKLSYYANVMVVSDPKHPENEGKVFLYKFGKKIFDKITEAMQPAFEDEKAINPFDFWKGANFKLKIRKVDGYW
;
A
#
# COMPACT_ATOMS: atom_id res chain seq x y z
N MET A 1 -6.89 8.53 48.75
CA MET A 1 -5.74 9.20 48.12
C MET A 1 -5.14 10.08 49.20
N ASP A 2 -3.93 9.75 49.65
CA ASP A 2 -3.35 10.21 50.93
C ASP A 2 -2.37 11.38 50.75
N PHE A 3 -2.19 12.22 51.77
CA PHE A 3 -1.41 13.47 51.68
C PHE A 3 0.09 13.24 51.45
N GLU A 4 0.59 12.04 51.77
CA GLU A 4 1.98 11.66 51.51
C GLU A 4 2.34 11.53 50.02
N THR A 5 1.38 11.18 49.15
CA THR A 5 1.67 11.04 47.70
C THR A 5 1.87 12.37 46.98
N LEU A 6 1.53 13.50 47.62
CA LEU A 6 1.73 14.84 47.06
C LEU A 6 3.16 15.38 47.27
N LYS A 7 3.90 14.89 48.29
CA LYS A 7 5.27 15.33 48.61
C LYS A 7 6.35 14.71 47.72
N SER A 8 6.06 13.63 47.00
CA SER A 8 7.01 12.97 46.08
C SER A 8 6.91 13.45 44.62
N SER A 9 6.11 14.48 44.35
CA SER A 9 5.86 14.97 42.99
C SER A 9 7.00 15.83 42.41
N SER A 10 7.92 16.33 43.25
CA SER A 10 9.08 17.12 42.82
C SER A 10 10.27 16.29 42.33
N SER A 11 10.37 15.01 42.73
CA SER A 11 11.47 14.11 42.32
C SER A 11 11.28 13.43 40.96
N ASN A 12 10.16 13.71 40.28
CA ASN A 12 9.87 13.17 38.95
C ASN A 12 10.31 14.08 37.79
N PHE A 13 10.82 15.29 38.07
CA PHE A 13 11.24 16.20 37.02
C PHE A 13 12.39 15.62 36.19
N ASP A 14 13.41 15.03 36.84
CA ASP A 14 14.56 14.38 36.17
C ASP A 14 14.17 13.13 35.37
N LYS A 15 13.13 12.41 35.79
CA LYS A 15 12.58 11.28 35.03
C LYS A 15 11.82 11.77 33.80
N ILE A 16 11.11 12.88 33.92
CA ILE A 16 10.34 13.50 32.84
C ILE A 16 11.29 14.16 31.82
N THR A 17 12.34 14.86 32.24
CA THR A 17 13.37 15.41 31.34
C THR A 17 14.18 14.33 30.65
N LYS A 18 14.57 13.25 31.35
CA LYS A 18 15.21 12.09 30.68
C LYS A 18 14.30 11.40 29.68
N ALA A 19 13.00 11.30 29.96
CA ALA A 19 12.03 10.75 29.03
C ALA A 19 11.82 11.66 27.81
N LEU A 20 11.82 12.99 28.00
CA LEU A 20 11.78 13.98 26.92
C LEU A 20 13.06 13.95 26.07
N GLU A 21 14.25 13.89 26.69
CA GLU A 21 15.53 13.78 25.98
C GLU A 21 15.68 12.47 25.22
N THR A 22 15.13 11.37 25.74
CA THR A 22 15.10 10.07 25.03
C THR A 22 14.21 10.13 23.79
N ASN A 23 13.14 10.95 23.81
CA ASN A 23 12.27 11.20 22.65
C ASN A 23 12.77 12.33 21.72
N LEU A 24 13.79 13.11 22.14
CA LEU A 24 14.37 14.23 21.37
C LEU A 24 15.74 13.90 20.76
N LYS A 25 16.37 12.78 21.12
CA LYS A 25 17.52 12.27 20.37
C LYS A 25 17.01 11.82 19.00
N PRO A 26 17.62 12.28 17.89
CA PRO A 26 17.24 11.84 16.56
C PRO A 26 17.39 10.32 16.54
N GLU A 27 16.26 9.63 16.45
CA GLU A 27 16.22 8.17 16.45
C GLU A 27 17.25 7.65 15.45
N ASP A 28 18.06 6.73 15.95
CA ASP A 28 19.20 6.14 15.27
C ASP A 28 18.97 5.90 13.79
N GLN A 29 19.92 6.38 12.98
CA GLN A 29 20.07 6.14 11.55
C GLN A 29 20.23 4.63 11.17
N ALA A 30 19.97 3.73 12.12
CA ALA A 30 19.96 2.27 11.98
C ALA A 30 18.56 1.68 11.70
N ASN A 31 17.46 2.45 11.86
CA ASN A 31 16.10 1.99 11.59
C ASN A 31 15.63 2.27 10.14
N LYS A 32 16.37 1.80 9.13
CA LYS A 32 16.00 2.03 7.72
C LYS A 32 14.70 1.36 7.25
N ASN A 33 14.06 0.50 8.05
CA ASN A 33 12.89 -0.28 7.63
C ASN A 33 11.66 -0.20 8.56
N LYS A 34 11.52 0.80 9.44
CA LYS A 34 10.34 0.92 10.35
C LYS A 34 8.97 1.01 9.65
N TYR A 35 8.94 1.19 8.32
CA TYR A 35 7.72 1.29 7.50
C TYR A 35 7.50 0.11 6.55
N GLN A 36 8.31 -0.94 6.65
CA GLN A 36 8.18 -2.11 5.79
C GLN A 36 7.30 -3.15 6.50
N ASP A 37 6.11 -3.40 5.94
CA ASP A 37 5.21 -4.45 6.43
C ASP A 37 5.66 -5.78 5.83
N ASP A 38 6.22 -6.65 6.69
CA ASP A 38 6.79 -7.95 6.33
C ASP A 38 5.78 -8.93 5.72
N ARG A 39 4.47 -8.65 5.87
CA ARG A 39 3.41 -9.45 5.25
C ARG A 39 3.30 -9.17 3.75
N LEU A 40 3.83 -8.05 3.27
CA LEU A 40 3.76 -7.69 1.86
C LEU A 40 4.89 -8.33 1.06
N TRP A 41 4.52 -9.18 0.11
CA TRP A 41 5.42 -9.60 -0.94
C TRP A 41 5.57 -8.49 -1.98
N LYS A 42 6.80 -8.30 -2.45
CA LYS A 42 7.14 -7.36 -3.52
C LYS A 42 8.08 -8.05 -4.51
N PRO A 43 7.88 -7.88 -5.82
CA PRO A 43 8.79 -8.43 -6.81
C PRO A 43 10.15 -7.75 -6.71
N GLU A 44 11.22 -8.53 -6.64
CA GLU A 44 12.57 -8.02 -6.83
C GLU A 44 12.85 -7.81 -8.32
N LEU A 45 13.47 -6.67 -8.66
CA LEU A 45 13.90 -6.37 -10.02
C LEU A 45 15.40 -6.65 -10.17
N ASP A 46 15.80 -7.18 -11.32
CA ASP A 46 17.20 -7.31 -11.66
C ASP A 46 17.85 -5.94 -11.97
N LYS A 47 19.17 -5.95 -12.22
CA LYS A 47 19.94 -4.74 -12.55
C LYS A 47 19.45 -4.02 -13.81
N THR A 48 18.73 -4.72 -14.69
CA THR A 48 18.15 -4.18 -15.91
C THR A 48 16.73 -3.64 -15.72
N GLY A 49 16.18 -3.77 -14.50
CA GLY A 49 14.82 -3.36 -14.15
C GLY A 49 13.75 -4.36 -14.58
N ASN A 50 14.13 -5.60 -14.89
CA ASN A 50 13.21 -6.67 -15.22
C ASN A 50 12.91 -7.53 -13.99
N GLY A 51 11.67 -7.98 -13.87
CA GLY A 51 11.23 -8.85 -12.78
C GLY A 51 10.35 -9.97 -13.30
N TYR A 52 10.46 -11.15 -12.70
CA TYR A 52 9.63 -12.29 -13.03
C TYR A 52 9.24 -13.05 -11.77
N ALA A 53 7.95 -13.31 -11.62
CA ALA A 53 7.42 -14.20 -10.59
C ALA A 53 6.12 -14.86 -11.10
N VAL A 54 5.77 -15.98 -10.50
CA VAL A 54 4.50 -16.64 -10.71
C VAL A 54 3.74 -16.63 -9.40
N LEU A 55 2.59 -15.97 -9.39
CA LEU A 55 1.73 -15.83 -8.21
C LEU A 55 0.43 -16.59 -8.42
N ARG A 56 -0.17 -17.10 -7.36
CA ARG A 56 -1.55 -17.61 -7.36
C ARG A 56 -2.39 -16.74 -6.46
N PHE A 57 -3.35 -16.04 -7.04
CA PHE A 57 -4.34 -15.29 -6.27
C PHE A 57 -5.22 -16.26 -5.48
N LEU A 58 -5.45 -15.95 -4.22
CA LEU A 58 -6.18 -16.80 -3.28
C LEU A 58 -7.62 -16.32 -3.09
N PRO A 59 -8.56 -17.24 -2.82
CA PRO A 59 -9.95 -16.88 -2.56
C PRO A 59 -10.10 -16.01 -1.30
N ALA A 60 -11.30 -15.45 -1.13
CA ALA A 60 -11.61 -14.63 0.04
C ALA A 60 -11.42 -15.46 1.32
N PRO A 61 -10.74 -14.93 2.34
CA PRO A 61 -10.64 -15.60 3.63
C PRO A 61 -12.01 -15.60 4.32
N GLN A 62 -12.15 -16.46 5.35
CA GLN A 62 -13.40 -16.55 6.10
C GLN A 62 -13.79 -15.20 6.70
N GLY A 63 -15.04 -14.77 6.48
CA GLY A 63 -15.58 -13.51 6.97
C GLY A 63 -15.44 -12.32 6.02
N GLU A 64 -14.72 -12.48 4.91
CA GLU A 64 -14.60 -11.47 3.86
C GLU A 64 -15.44 -11.86 2.64
N GLU A 65 -16.16 -10.89 2.06
CA GLU A 65 -16.97 -11.13 0.86
C GLU A 65 -16.11 -11.15 -0.42
N MET A 66 -15.01 -10.40 -0.43
CA MET A 66 -14.20 -10.16 -1.63
C MET A 66 -12.77 -10.68 -1.43
N PRO A 67 -12.15 -11.30 -2.45
CA PRO A 67 -10.77 -11.79 -2.35
C PRO A 67 -9.71 -10.67 -2.47
N TRP A 68 -10.16 -9.43 -2.69
CA TRP A 68 -9.30 -8.25 -2.73
C TRP A 68 -9.94 -7.09 -1.99
N GLN A 69 -9.09 -6.15 -1.55
CA GLN A 69 -9.50 -4.88 -0.95
C GLN A 69 -8.95 -3.71 -1.74
N ARG A 70 -9.78 -2.69 -1.92
CA ARG A 70 -9.42 -1.44 -2.61
C ARG A 70 -9.04 -0.39 -1.60
N VAL A 71 -7.88 0.24 -1.76
CA VAL A 71 -7.41 1.32 -0.88
C VAL A 71 -6.99 2.52 -1.72
N TRP A 72 -7.44 3.70 -1.30
CA TRP A 72 -6.99 4.98 -1.82
C TRP A 72 -5.98 5.59 -0.86
N SER A 73 -4.91 6.20 -1.38
CA SER A 73 -3.89 6.89 -0.56
C SER A 73 -3.39 8.15 -1.26
N HIS A 74 -2.94 9.12 -0.48
CA HIS A 74 -2.22 10.29 -0.97
C HIS A 74 -0.74 10.14 -0.66
N ALA A 75 0.13 10.56 -1.59
CA ALA A 75 1.57 10.55 -1.42
C ALA A 75 2.18 11.71 -2.20
N PHE A 76 2.41 12.83 -1.53
CA PHE A 76 2.95 14.06 -2.14
C PHE A 76 3.84 14.82 -1.15
N GLN A 77 4.72 15.68 -1.68
CA GLN A 77 5.55 16.57 -0.88
C GLN A 77 4.95 17.98 -0.89
N GLY A 78 4.71 18.54 0.29
CA GLY A 78 4.27 19.91 0.50
C GLY A 78 5.33 20.74 1.22
N THR A 79 4.94 21.95 1.64
CA THR A 79 5.80 22.87 2.41
C THR A 79 6.26 22.29 3.74
N GLY A 80 5.45 21.44 4.37
CA GLY A 80 5.76 20.74 5.61
C GLY A 80 6.45 19.37 5.45
N GLY A 81 6.88 19.01 4.23
CA GLY A 81 7.47 17.70 3.95
C GLY A 81 6.51 16.72 3.29
N TRP A 82 6.76 15.41 3.49
CA TRP A 82 5.97 14.34 2.85
C TRP A 82 4.65 14.10 3.59
N TYR A 83 3.56 14.05 2.83
CA TYR A 83 2.27 13.53 3.27
C TYR A 83 2.03 12.19 2.59
N ILE A 84 2.04 11.10 3.36
CA ILE A 84 1.85 9.72 2.87
C ILE A 84 0.79 9.06 3.76
N GLU A 85 -0.47 9.15 3.38
CA GLU A 85 -1.59 8.67 4.20
C GLU A 85 -2.68 8.00 3.38
N ASN A 86 -3.44 7.12 4.03
CA ASN A 86 -4.64 6.54 3.45
C ASN A 86 -5.75 7.60 3.33
N SER A 87 -6.54 7.51 2.27
CA SER A 87 -7.68 8.39 2.04
C SER A 87 -8.94 7.82 2.65
N LEU A 88 -9.71 8.68 3.32
CA LEU A 88 -11.03 8.34 3.89
C LEU A 88 -12.06 7.98 2.81
N THR A 89 -11.79 8.35 1.55
CA THR A 89 -12.62 7.93 0.41
C THR A 89 -12.60 6.42 0.19
N THR A 90 -11.64 5.69 0.77
CA THR A 90 -11.66 4.22 0.84
C THR A 90 -12.91 3.70 1.54
N LEU A 91 -13.35 4.40 2.59
CA LEU A 91 -14.54 4.10 3.38
C LEU A 91 -15.77 4.91 2.92
N ASN A 92 -15.74 5.45 1.70
CA ASN A 92 -16.76 6.36 1.16
C ASN A 92 -17.04 7.57 2.06
N SER A 93 -16.05 8.01 2.84
CA SER A 93 -16.14 9.16 3.74
C SER A 93 -15.47 10.39 3.14
N LYS A 94 -15.81 11.56 3.67
CA LYS A 94 -15.19 12.83 3.29
C LYS A 94 -13.72 12.84 3.67
N ASP A 95 -12.87 13.28 2.75
CA ASP A 95 -11.42 13.26 2.88
C ASP A 95 -10.88 14.69 2.72
N PRO A 96 -10.16 15.25 3.72
CA PRO A 96 -9.73 16.64 3.69
C PRO A 96 -8.87 17.00 2.47
N VAL A 97 -7.99 16.10 2.05
CA VAL A 97 -7.12 16.34 0.87
C VAL A 97 -7.95 16.35 -0.40
N SER A 98 -8.94 15.47 -0.51
CA SER A 98 -9.84 15.41 -1.66
C SER A 98 -10.74 16.65 -1.73
N GLU A 99 -11.28 17.11 -0.61
CA GLU A 99 -12.09 18.35 -0.55
C GLU A 99 -11.28 19.57 -0.97
N GLU A 100 -10.06 19.71 -0.43
CA GLU A 100 -9.15 20.79 -0.80
C GLU A 100 -8.74 20.72 -2.27
N ASN A 101 -8.47 19.53 -2.81
CA ASN A 101 -8.17 19.35 -4.23
C ASN A 101 -9.36 19.75 -5.12
N THR A 102 -10.59 19.45 -4.71
CA THR A 102 -11.80 19.90 -5.43
C THR A 102 -11.92 21.43 -5.40
N ARG A 103 -11.67 22.06 -4.25
CA ARG A 103 -11.64 23.53 -4.13
C ARG A 103 -10.63 24.14 -5.08
N LEU A 104 -9.39 23.63 -5.08
CA LEU A 104 -8.30 24.07 -5.97
C LEU A 104 -8.62 23.84 -7.45
N TRP A 105 -9.24 22.72 -7.79
CA TRP A 105 -9.63 22.45 -9.18
C TRP A 105 -10.68 23.44 -9.69
N ASN A 106 -11.62 23.81 -8.83
CA ASN A 106 -12.73 24.71 -9.14
C ASN A 106 -12.34 26.19 -9.19
N THR A 107 -11.14 26.58 -8.73
CA THR A 107 -10.65 27.97 -8.92
C THR A 107 -10.40 28.29 -10.39
N GLY A 108 -10.21 27.27 -11.23
CA GLY A 108 -9.93 27.42 -12.65
C GLY A 108 -8.48 27.83 -12.96
N VAL A 109 -7.71 28.23 -11.95
CA VAL A 109 -6.31 28.66 -12.09
C VAL A 109 -5.40 27.45 -12.34
N ASP A 110 -4.52 27.54 -13.32
CA ASP A 110 -3.68 26.40 -13.71
C ASP A 110 -2.68 26.01 -12.62
N SER A 111 -2.14 26.96 -11.85
CA SER A 111 -1.27 26.65 -10.70
C SER A 111 -1.97 25.80 -9.65
N ASP A 112 -3.24 26.06 -9.38
CA ASP A 112 -4.04 25.33 -8.40
C ASP A 112 -4.37 23.92 -8.89
N LYS A 113 -4.69 23.79 -10.19
CA LYS A 113 -4.89 22.49 -10.82
C LYS A 113 -3.63 21.64 -10.79
N GLU A 114 -2.45 22.23 -10.97
CA GLU A 114 -1.17 21.51 -10.83
C GLU A 114 -0.95 20.99 -9.41
N ILE A 115 -1.31 21.77 -8.39
CA ILE A 115 -1.27 21.32 -6.99
C ILE A 115 -2.23 20.14 -6.79
N ALA A 116 -3.48 20.25 -7.26
CA ALA A 116 -4.47 19.18 -7.17
C ALA A 116 -4.03 17.89 -7.90
N ARG A 117 -3.38 18.03 -9.06
CA ARG A 117 -2.79 16.90 -9.81
C ARG A 117 -1.69 16.20 -9.02
N LYS A 118 -0.77 16.95 -8.41
CA LYS A 118 0.31 16.40 -7.57
C LYS A 118 -0.21 15.70 -6.31
N ARG A 119 -1.31 16.20 -5.75
CA ARG A 119 -1.98 15.64 -4.56
C ARG A 119 -3.01 14.55 -4.88
N LYS A 120 -3.18 14.18 -6.14
CA LYS A 120 -4.19 13.19 -6.57
C LYS A 120 -4.02 11.87 -5.81
N ARG A 121 -5.14 11.31 -5.37
CA ARG A 121 -5.17 9.98 -4.74
C ARG A 121 -4.69 8.89 -5.71
N LYS A 122 -3.95 7.93 -5.16
CA LYS A 122 -3.44 6.73 -5.84
C LYS A 122 -4.30 5.54 -5.43
N LEU A 123 -4.73 4.78 -6.43
CA LEU A 123 -5.49 3.54 -6.26
C LEU A 123 -4.52 2.38 -6.05
N SER A 124 -4.76 1.56 -5.04
CA SER A 124 -4.09 0.27 -4.87
C SER A 124 -5.11 -0.80 -4.51
N TYR A 125 -4.80 -2.02 -4.92
CA TYR A 125 -5.52 -3.22 -4.55
C TYR A 125 -4.61 -4.11 -3.73
N TYR A 126 -5.19 -4.79 -2.76
CA TYR A 126 -4.51 -5.79 -1.93
C TYR A 126 -5.24 -7.11 -2.08
N ALA A 127 -4.51 -8.20 -2.26
CA ALA A 127 -5.07 -9.56 -2.25
C ALA A 127 -4.08 -10.52 -1.59
N ASN A 128 -4.60 -11.62 -1.06
CA ASN A 128 -3.75 -12.73 -0.63
C ASN A 128 -3.25 -13.49 -1.86
N VAL A 129 -1.96 -13.77 -1.90
CA VAL A 129 -1.34 -14.56 -2.96
C VAL A 129 -0.45 -15.64 -2.36
N MET A 130 -0.41 -16.79 -3.04
CA MET A 130 0.63 -17.79 -2.84
C MET A 130 1.71 -17.59 -3.90
N VAL A 131 2.97 -17.56 -3.50
CA VAL A 131 4.08 -17.48 -4.44
C VAL A 131 4.31 -18.88 -5.02
N VAL A 132 4.09 -19.05 -6.32
CA VAL A 132 4.29 -20.33 -7.01
C VAL A 132 5.72 -20.47 -7.49
N SER A 133 6.30 -19.37 -8.00
CA SER A 133 7.71 -19.31 -8.33
C SER A 133 8.24 -17.90 -8.16
N ASP A 134 9.38 -17.78 -7.50
CA ASP A 134 10.13 -16.55 -7.31
C ASP A 134 11.61 -16.85 -7.45
N PRO A 135 12.17 -16.78 -8.69
CA PRO A 135 13.55 -17.18 -8.94
C PRO A 135 14.60 -16.35 -8.19
N LYS A 136 14.23 -15.16 -7.69
CA LYS A 136 15.11 -14.27 -6.92
C LYS A 136 15.06 -14.58 -5.44
N HIS A 137 13.90 -14.98 -4.95
CA HIS A 137 13.67 -15.41 -3.58
C HIS A 137 12.98 -16.78 -3.52
N PRO A 138 13.68 -17.89 -3.82
CA PRO A 138 13.09 -19.24 -3.79
C PRO A 138 12.51 -19.61 -2.42
N GLU A 139 13.00 -18.99 -1.35
CA GLU A 139 12.48 -19.14 0.01
C GLU A 139 11.03 -18.67 0.19
N ASN A 140 10.50 -17.88 -0.76
CA ASN A 140 9.11 -17.44 -0.76
C ASN A 140 8.17 -18.46 -1.41
N GLU A 141 8.68 -19.39 -2.22
CA GLU A 141 7.86 -20.37 -2.95
C GLU A 141 7.04 -21.23 -1.99
N GLY A 142 5.73 -21.37 -2.28
CA GLY A 142 4.76 -22.06 -1.44
C GLY A 142 4.21 -21.24 -0.26
N LYS A 143 4.78 -20.07 0.06
CA LYS A 143 4.28 -19.20 1.15
C LYS A 143 3.19 -18.26 0.67
N VAL A 144 2.39 -17.80 1.63
CA VAL A 144 1.28 -16.86 1.42
C VAL A 144 1.68 -15.47 1.91
N PHE A 145 1.38 -14.46 1.10
CA PHE A 145 1.66 -13.05 1.40
C PHE A 145 0.51 -12.14 0.95
N LEU A 146 0.51 -10.90 1.44
CA LEU A 146 -0.26 -9.82 0.86
C LEU A 146 0.46 -9.28 -0.37
N TYR A 147 -0.27 -9.11 -1.47
CA TYR A 147 0.24 -8.46 -2.66
C TYR A 147 -0.49 -7.15 -2.91
N LYS A 148 0.26 -6.05 -2.94
CA LYS A 148 -0.22 -4.72 -3.31
C LYS A 148 0.03 -4.46 -4.79
N PHE A 149 -1.02 -4.18 -5.56
CA PHE A 149 -0.92 -3.95 -7.00
C PHE A 149 -1.80 -2.80 -7.48
N GLY A 150 -1.51 -2.30 -8.69
CA GLY A 150 -2.22 -1.18 -9.31
C GLY A 150 -3.34 -1.63 -10.26
N LYS A 151 -4.00 -0.64 -10.87
CA LYS A 151 -5.14 -0.83 -11.79
C LYS A 151 -4.84 -1.79 -12.95
N LYS A 152 -3.65 -1.73 -13.57
CA LYS A 152 -3.31 -2.58 -14.72
C LYS A 152 -3.39 -4.09 -14.42
N ILE A 153 -2.97 -4.50 -13.22
CA ILE A 153 -3.05 -5.91 -12.81
C ILE A 153 -4.49 -6.26 -12.47
N PHE A 154 -5.21 -5.36 -11.79
CA PHE A 154 -6.63 -5.55 -11.49
C PHE A 154 -7.47 -5.72 -12.76
N ASP A 155 -7.26 -4.87 -13.77
CA ASP A 155 -7.96 -4.93 -15.05
C ASP A 155 -7.78 -6.30 -15.72
N LYS A 156 -6.55 -6.86 -15.69
CA LYS A 156 -6.27 -8.20 -16.23
C LYS A 156 -6.99 -9.32 -15.49
N ILE A 157 -7.13 -9.18 -14.17
CA ILE A 157 -7.86 -10.15 -13.35
C ILE A 157 -9.35 -10.08 -13.71
N THR A 158 -9.91 -8.88 -13.82
CA THR A 158 -11.33 -8.70 -14.16
C THR A 158 -11.65 -9.10 -15.59
N GLU A 159 -10.74 -8.84 -16.54
CA GLU A 159 -10.87 -9.26 -17.95
C GLU A 159 -10.88 -10.78 -18.08
N ALA A 160 -10.05 -11.49 -17.31
CA ALA A 160 -10.10 -12.96 -17.25
C ALA A 160 -11.43 -13.50 -16.69
N MET A 161 -12.05 -12.77 -15.76
CA MET A 161 -13.36 -13.14 -15.17
C MET A 161 -14.54 -12.79 -16.08
N GLN A 162 -14.41 -11.72 -16.87
CA GLN A 162 -15.43 -11.22 -17.78
C GLN A 162 -14.80 -10.95 -19.15
N PRO A 163 -14.56 -12.03 -19.94
CA PRO A 163 -13.95 -11.90 -21.25
C PRO A 163 -14.81 -11.04 -22.19
N ALA A 164 -14.15 -10.31 -23.08
CA ALA A 164 -14.84 -9.40 -24.02
C ALA A 164 -15.42 -10.12 -25.24
N PHE A 165 -14.98 -11.35 -25.52
CA PHE A 165 -15.36 -12.12 -26.70
C PHE A 165 -16.00 -13.46 -26.30
N GLU A 166 -16.99 -13.91 -27.08
CA GLU A 166 -17.80 -15.10 -26.77
C GLU A 166 -17.02 -16.43 -26.85
N ASP A 167 -15.89 -16.45 -27.57
CA ASP A 167 -15.03 -17.61 -27.70
C ASP A 167 -14.04 -17.77 -26.52
N GLU A 168 -13.90 -16.74 -25.69
CA GLU A 168 -13.06 -16.78 -24.51
C GLU A 168 -13.79 -17.37 -23.29
N LYS A 169 -13.14 -18.33 -22.62
CA LYS A 169 -13.71 -18.94 -21.40
C LYS A 169 -13.39 -18.08 -20.20
N ALA A 170 -14.43 -17.63 -19.50
CA ALA A 170 -14.30 -16.96 -18.22
C ALA A 170 -13.58 -17.85 -17.21
N ILE A 171 -12.52 -17.33 -16.60
CA ILE A 171 -11.75 -17.98 -15.55
C ILE A 171 -11.76 -17.07 -14.34
N ASN A 172 -12.14 -17.61 -13.18
CA ASN A 172 -11.97 -16.92 -11.91
C ASN A 172 -10.54 -17.16 -11.37
N PRO A 173 -9.61 -16.19 -11.41
CA PRO A 173 -8.23 -16.42 -10.98
C PRO A 173 -8.10 -16.72 -9.49
N PHE A 174 -9.11 -16.35 -8.69
CA PHE A 174 -9.18 -16.59 -7.26
C PHE A 174 -9.74 -17.97 -6.89
N ASP A 175 -10.28 -18.73 -7.86
CA ASP A 175 -10.77 -20.08 -7.60
C ASP A 175 -9.60 -21.01 -7.26
N PHE A 176 -9.71 -21.76 -6.17
CA PHE A 176 -8.63 -22.62 -5.70
C PHE A 176 -8.36 -23.81 -6.65
N TRP A 177 -9.38 -24.36 -7.28
CA TRP A 177 -9.29 -25.59 -8.08
C TRP A 177 -9.16 -25.31 -9.58
N LYS A 178 -9.97 -24.39 -10.08
CA LYS A 178 -10.11 -24.04 -11.50
C LYS A 178 -9.53 -22.67 -11.84
N GLY A 179 -8.96 -21.97 -10.86
CA GLY A 179 -8.28 -20.70 -11.09
C GLY A 179 -6.96 -20.85 -11.83
N ALA A 180 -6.29 -19.73 -12.06
CA ALA A 180 -5.09 -19.66 -12.90
C ALA A 180 -3.93 -19.01 -12.15
N ASN A 181 -2.72 -19.47 -12.46
CA ASN A 181 -1.50 -18.82 -11.98
C ASN A 181 -1.25 -17.55 -12.80
N PHE A 182 -0.95 -16.46 -12.11
CA PHE A 182 -0.61 -15.18 -12.69
C PHE A 182 0.90 -15.04 -12.88
N LYS A 183 1.34 -14.97 -14.14
CA LYS A 183 2.75 -14.71 -14.46
C LYS A 183 3.02 -13.22 -14.42
N LEU A 184 3.61 -12.74 -13.33
CA LEU A 184 4.06 -11.37 -13.20
C LEU A 184 5.35 -11.18 -14.01
N LYS A 185 5.28 -10.33 -15.03
CA LYS A 185 6.42 -9.92 -15.86
C LYS A 185 6.54 -8.41 -15.78
N ILE A 186 7.60 -7.93 -15.16
CA ILE A 186 7.92 -6.50 -15.08
C ILE A 186 9.06 -6.24 -16.07
N ARG A 187 8.87 -5.24 -16.91
CA ARG A 187 9.90 -4.75 -17.83
C ARG A 187 9.91 -3.24 -17.78
N LYS A 188 11.10 -2.66 -17.58
CA LYS A 188 11.29 -1.22 -17.71
C LYS A 188 11.19 -0.82 -19.18
N VAL A 189 10.20 -0.01 -19.53
CA VAL A 189 10.06 0.61 -20.85
C VAL A 189 9.94 2.11 -20.61
N ASP A 190 10.86 2.90 -21.18
CA ASP A 190 10.86 4.37 -21.16
C ASP A 190 10.70 5.03 -19.77
N GLY A 191 11.25 4.40 -18.73
CA GLY A 191 11.34 5.02 -17.39
C GLY A 191 10.12 4.83 -16.47
N TYR A 192 9.08 4.10 -16.88
CA TYR A 192 7.91 3.77 -16.05
C TYR A 192 7.86 2.27 -15.70
N TRP A 193 7.30 1.93 -14.53
CA TRP A 193 7.06 0.57 -14.03
C TRP A 193 5.58 0.34 -13.67
#